data_AF-A0A9D6Q694-F1
#
_entry.id   AF-A0A9D6Q694-F1
#
_cell.length_a   1.000
_cell.length_b   1.000
_cell.length_c   1.000
_cell.angle_alpha   90.00
_cell.angle_beta   90.00
_cell.angle_gamma   90.00
#
_symmetry.space_group_name_H-M   'P 1'
#
loop_
_entity.id
_entity.type
_entity.pdbx_description
1 polymer ?
#
loop_
_entity_poly.entity_id
_entity_poly.type
_entity_poly.pdbx_seq_one_letter_code
_entity_poly.pdbx_strand_id
1 'polypeptide(L)'
;MGRKKRNLFDELMTGVGAMRAHREGKVTLRTHQIEAKPLPRVSAALVRDTRERLNMSQRVFAWKLRINPRTLERWEHGRSAPNEQAAALILLVRRFPDTLDRLDRIAAPPRSRHAA
;
A
#
# COMPACT_ATOMS: atom_id res chain seq x y z
N MET A 1 -42.46 1.85 -15.03
CA MET A 1 -41.69 0.69 -15.55
C MET A 1 -41.26 -0.18 -14.38
N GLY A 2 -41.91 -1.34 -14.20
CA GLY A 2 -41.64 -2.23 -13.07
C GLY A 2 -40.26 -2.87 -13.18
N ARG A 3 -39.50 -2.93 -12.07
CA ARG A 3 -38.26 -3.70 -11.98
C ARG A 3 -38.56 -5.16 -12.33
N LYS A 4 -38.08 -5.63 -13.48
CA LYS A 4 -38.07 -7.06 -13.82
C LYS A 4 -37.37 -7.78 -12.67
N LYS A 5 -38.01 -8.79 -12.07
CA LYS A 5 -37.37 -9.65 -11.06
C LYS A 5 -36.11 -10.23 -11.70
N ARG A 6 -34.94 -9.89 -11.16
CA ARG A 6 -33.67 -10.47 -11.60
C ARG A 6 -33.72 -11.98 -11.39
N ASN A 7 -33.38 -12.74 -12.43
CA ASN A 7 -33.20 -14.18 -12.29
C ASN A 7 -31.72 -14.46 -12.11
N LEU A 8 -31.30 -14.59 -10.84
CA LEU A 8 -29.91 -14.82 -10.48
C LEU A 8 -29.35 -16.10 -11.10
N PHE A 9 -30.18 -17.15 -11.22
CA PHE A 9 -29.74 -18.42 -11.79
C PHE A 9 -29.35 -18.26 -13.27
N ASP A 10 -30.19 -17.60 -14.06
CA ASP A 10 -29.94 -17.37 -15.49
C ASP A 10 -28.70 -16.48 -15.69
N GLU A 11 -28.53 -15.45 -14.86
CA GLU A 11 -27.36 -14.56 -14.90
C GLU A 11 -26.05 -15.31 -14.60
N LEU A 12 -26.05 -16.20 -13.60
CA LEU A 12 -24.90 -17.04 -13.27
C LEU A 12 -24.59 -18.04 -14.39
N MET A 13 -25.60 -18.72 -14.93
CA MET A 13 -25.42 -19.67 -16.04
C MET A 13 -24.89 -18.98 -17.30
N THR A 14 -25.37 -17.76 -17.58
CA THR A 14 -24.82 -16.91 -18.64
C THR A 14 -23.34 -16.60 -18.41
N GLY A 15 -22.95 -16.25 -17.18
CA GLY A 15 -21.56 -16.05 -16.80
C GLY A 15 -20.67 -17.28 -17.00
N VAL A 16 -21.16 -18.47 -16.63
CA VAL A 16 -20.42 -19.73 -16.86
C VAL A 16 -20.23 -20.02 -18.35
N GLY A 17 -21.26 -19.80 -19.17
CA GLY A 17 -21.16 -19.92 -20.62
C GLY A 17 -20.13 -18.96 -21.21
N ALA A 18 -20.14 -17.70 -20.75
CA ALA A 18 -19.17 -16.69 -21.17
C ALA A 18 -17.73 -17.05 -20.76
N MET A 19 -17.51 -17.64 -19.59
CA MET A 19 -16.20 -18.16 -19.17
C MET A 19 -15.69 -19.28 -20.07
N ARG A 20 -16.56 -20.21 -20.49
CA ARG A 20 -16.20 -21.27 -21.44
C ARG A 20 -15.79 -20.69 -22.79
N ALA A 21 -16.64 -19.83 -23.36
CA ALA A 21 -16.36 -19.18 -24.63
C ALA A 21 -15.07 -18.35 -24.58
N HIS A 22 -14.76 -17.72 -23.45
CA HIS A 22 -13.51 -16.99 -23.24
C HIS A 22 -12.28 -17.89 -23.28
N ARG A 23 -12.34 -19.06 -22.62
CA ARG A 23 -11.25 -20.06 -22.65
C ARG A 23 -11.04 -20.66 -24.04
N GLU A 24 -12.10 -20.77 -24.82
CA GLU A 24 -12.06 -21.20 -26.22
C GLU A 24 -11.64 -20.08 -27.20
N GLY A 25 -11.35 -18.87 -26.70
CA GLY A 25 -10.96 -17.73 -27.52
C GLY A 25 -12.09 -17.10 -28.35
N LYS A 26 -13.34 -17.49 -28.11
CA LYS A 26 -14.52 -17.04 -28.88
C LYS A 26 -15.07 -15.70 -28.44
N VAL A 27 -14.82 -15.31 -27.19
CA VAL A 27 -15.21 -13.99 -26.64
C VAL A 27 -14.08 -13.44 -25.79
N THR A 28 -14.00 -12.12 -25.66
CA THR A 28 -13.08 -11.45 -24.74
C THR A 28 -13.85 -11.00 -23.50
N LEU A 29 -13.37 -11.36 -22.31
CA LEU A 29 -13.90 -10.89 -21.04
C LEU A 29 -12.98 -9.81 -20.49
N ARG A 30 -13.51 -8.96 -19.59
CA ARG A 30 -12.66 -8.04 -18.85
C ARG A 30 -11.71 -8.84 -17.96
N THR A 31 -10.45 -8.90 -18.36
CA THR A 31 -9.40 -9.63 -17.65
C THR A 31 -8.34 -8.65 -17.14
N HIS A 32 -7.94 -8.83 -15.89
CA HIS A 32 -6.82 -8.09 -15.30
C HIS A 32 -5.71 -9.09 -15.00
N GLN A 33 -4.63 -9.05 -15.79
CA GLN A 33 -3.41 -9.78 -15.51
C GLN A 33 -2.60 -8.94 -14.51
N ILE A 34 -2.28 -9.53 -13.35
CA ILE A 34 -1.46 -8.87 -12.32
C ILE A 34 -0.19 -9.70 -12.14
N GLU A 35 0.96 -9.09 -12.42
CA GLU A 35 2.26 -9.66 -12.11
C GLU A 35 2.69 -9.21 -10.71
N ALA A 36 2.97 -10.16 -9.82
CA ALA A 36 3.48 -9.85 -8.49
C ALA A 36 4.95 -9.43 -8.58
N LYS A 37 5.21 -8.11 -8.62
CA LYS A 37 6.56 -7.56 -8.59
C LYS A 37 7.00 -7.30 -7.15
N PRO A 38 7.97 -8.05 -6.60
CA PRO A 38 8.42 -7.83 -5.23
C PRO A 38 9.10 -6.47 -5.11
N LEU A 39 8.97 -5.86 -3.93
CA LEU A 39 9.67 -4.61 -3.63
C LEU A 39 11.18 -4.84 -3.50
N PRO A 40 12.00 -3.83 -3.83
CA PRO A 40 13.45 -3.88 -3.57
C PRO A 40 13.75 -4.20 -2.10
N ARG A 41 14.83 -4.96 -1.86
CA ARG A 41 15.29 -5.27 -0.50
C ARG A 41 15.73 -4.01 0.22
N VAL A 42 15.24 -3.83 1.45
CA VAL A 42 15.63 -2.71 2.32
C VAL A 42 16.79 -3.14 3.23
N SER A 43 17.97 -2.58 2.98
CA SER A 43 19.18 -2.82 3.80
C SER A 43 19.32 -1.80 4.93
N ALA A 44 20.13 -2.11 5.94
CA ALA A 44 20.44 -1.20 7.05
C ALA A 44 20.98 0.16 6.56
N ALA A 45 21.87 0.12 5.56
CA ALA A 45 22.41 1.31 4.90
C ALA A 45 21.32 2.12 4.19
N LEU A 46 20.38 1.47 3.52
CA LEU A 46 19.27 2.15 2.84
C LEU A 46 18.35 2.86 3.85
N VAL A 47 18.07 2.26 5.00
CA VAL A 47 17.27 2.89 6.06
C VAL A 47 17.98 4.15 6.56
N ARG A 48 19.26 4.03 6.91
CA ARG A 48 20.09 5.13 7.40
C ARG A 48 20.17 6.28 6.39
N ASP A 49 20.51 5.97 5.14
CA ASP A 49 20.62 6.95 4.06
C ASP A 49 19.28 7.64 3.79
N THR A 50 18.16 6.90 3.85
CA THR A 50 16.83 7.51 3.70
C THR A 50 16.54 8.54 4.78
N ARG A 51 16.87 8.23 6.04
CA ARG A 51 16.74 9.16 7.16
C ARG A 51 17.61 10.41 6.97
N GLU A 52 18.87 10.20 6.61
CA GLU A 52 19.86 11.27 6.48
C GLU A 52 19.52 12.22 5.33
N ARG A 53 19.04 11.69 4.20
CA ARG A 53 18.52 12.50 3.08
C ARG A 53 17.36 13.41 3.47
N LEU A 54 16.62 13.06 4.51
CA LEU A 54 15.51 13.87 5.04
C LEU A 54 15.94 14.81 6.17
N ASN A 55 17.23 14.88 6.50
CA ASN A 55 17.80 15.67 7.58
C ASN A 55 17.13 15.41 8.95
N MET A 56 16.78 14.15 9.22
CA MET A 56 16.13 13.77 10.47
C MET A 56 17.08 13.03 11.41
N SER A 57 16.96 13.32 12.70
CA SER A 57 17.54 12.46 13.74
C SER A 57 16.84 11.10 13.76
N GLN A 58 17.51 10.08 14.26
CA GLN A 58 16.96 8.71 14.33
C GLN A 58 15.61 8.68 15.05
N ARG A 59 15.49 9.41 16.16
CA ARG A 59 14.25 9.45 16.94
C ARG A 59 13.11 10.14 16.20
N VAL A 60 13.38 11.27 15.54
CA VAL A 60 12.38 12.01 14.76
C VAL A 60 11.88 11.16 13.59
N PHE A 61 12.79 10.50 12.88
CA PHE A 61 12.42 9.63 11.77
C PHE A 61 11.57 8.44 12.22
N ALA A 62 11.94 7.80 13.33
CA ALA A 62 11.15 6.71 13.91
C ALA A 62 9.73 7.15 14.25
N TRP A 63 9.57 8.30 14.92
CA TRP A 63 8.26 8.84 15.29
C TRP A 63 7.43 9.24 14.09
N LYS A 64 8.03 9.88 13.08
CA LYS A 64 7.35 10.21 11.81
C LYS A 64 6.85 8.96 11.08
N LEU A 65 7.61 7.86 11.13
CA LEU A 65 7.20 6.57 10.59
C LEU A 65 6.26 5.76 11.50
N ARG A 66 5.96 6.23 12.72
CA ARG A 66 5.17 5.52 13.74
C ARG A 66 5.82 4.20 14.19
N ILE A 67 7.15 4.18 14.25
CA ILE A 67 7.98 3.03 14.61
C ILE A 67 8.68 3.32 15.94
N ASN A 68 8.85 2.30 16.78
CA ASN A 68 9.61 2.44 18.01
C ASN A 68 11.08 2.82 17.68
N PRO A 69 11.65 3.88 18.30
CA PRO A 69 13.03 4.29 18.04
C PRO A 69 14.06 3.16 18.15
N ARG A 70 13.90 2.25 19.13
CA ARG A 70 14.79 1.09 19.31
C ARG A 70 14.67 0.09 18.16
N THR A 71 13.48 -0.04 17.56
CA THR A 71 13.29 -0.89 16.37
C THR A 71 14.00 -0.31 15.16
N LEU A 72 13.84 0.99 14.92
CA LEU A 72 14.56 1.68 13.84
C LEU A 72 16.07 1.58 14.03
N GLU A 73 16.57 1.79 15.26
CA GLU A 73 17.98 1.65 15.59
C GLU A 73 18.51 0.24 15.25
N ARG A 74 17.78 -0.82 15.61
CA ARG A 74 18.17 -2.20 15.27
C ARG A 74 18.22 -2.42 13.76
N TRP A 75 17.32 -1.82 12.98
CA TRP A 75 17.35 -1.88 11.52
C TRP A 75 18.56 -1.15 10.94
N GLU A 76 18.85 0.08 11.38
CA GLU A 76 20.02 0.86 10.91
C GLU A 76 21.37 0.24 11.29
N HIS A 77 21.40 -0.65 12.29
CA HIS A 77 22.56 -1.44 12.67
C HIS A 77 22.55 -2.86 12.10
N GLY A 78 21.54 -3.25 11.32
CA GLY A 78 21.42 -4.59 10.74
C GLY A 78 21.18 -5.72 11.75
N ARG A 79 20.77 -5.40 12.99
CA ARG A 79 20.42 -6.40 14.02
C ARG A 79 19.05 -7.03 13.80
N SER A 80 18.24 -6.44 12.93
CA SER A 80 16.96 -6.95 12.42
C SER A 80 16.64 -6.30 11.08
N ALA A 81 15.62 -6.80 10.38
CA ALA A 81 15.12 -6.21 9.15
C ALA A 81 13.70 -5.66 9.33
N PRO A 82 13.29 -4.64 8.56
CA PRO A 82 11.89 -4.22 8.49
C PRO A 82 11.04 -5.35 7.89
N ASN A 83 9.80 -5.49 8.36
CA ASN A 83 8.80 -6.33 7.71
C ASN A 83 8.40 -5.73 6.35
N GLU A 84 7.65 -6.47 5.54
CA GLU A 84 7.29 -6.06 4.18
C GLU A 84 6.56 -4.72 4.13
N GLN A 85 5.66 -4.46 5.08
CA GLN A 85 4.89 -3.22 5.16
C GLN A 85 5.78 -2.02 5.53
N ALA A 86 6.67 -2.19 6.51
CA ALA A 86 7.62 -1.15 6.90
C ALA A 86 8.66 -0.91 5.80
N ALA A 87 9.10 -1.96 5.11
CA ALA A 87 9.99 -1.86 3.95
C ALA A 87 9.32 -1.05 2.83
N ALA A 88 8.05 -1.34 2.52
CA ALA A 88 7.26 -0.57 1.58
C ALA A 88 7.16 0.89 1.99
N LEU A 89 6.87 1.17 3.26
CA LEU A 89 6.76 2.54 3.75
C LEU A 89 8.09 3.31 3.67
N ILE A 90 9.21 2.67 4.02
CA ILE A 90 10.55 3.27 3.90
C ILE A 90 10.85 3.60 2.44
N LEU A 91 10.53 2.70 1.51
CA LEU A 91 10.72 2.93 0.06
C LEU A 91 9.82 4.04 -0.47
N LEU A 92 8.57 4.10 -0.02
CA LEU A 92 7.63 5.17 -0.36
C LEU A 92 8.15 6.51 0.13
N VAL A 93 8.54 6.64 1.40
CA VAL A 93 9.09 7.88 1.96
C VAL A 93 10.38 8.29 1.27
N ARG A 94 11.25 7.32 0.92
CA ARG A 94 12.48 7.58 0.17
C ARG A 94 12.22 8.19 -1.21
N ARG A 95 11.16 7.73 -1.89
CA ARG A 95 10.78 8.16 -3.24
C ARG A 95 9.88 9.39 -3.25
N PHE A 96 9.00 9.50 -2.25
CA PHE A 96 7.95 10.50 -2.09
C PHE A 96 7.97 11.01 -0.64
N PRO A 97 8.84 11.98 -0.30
CA PRO A 97 9.00 12.47 1.07
C PRO A 97 7.71 13.03 1.70
N ASP A 98 6.77 13.54 0.88
CA ASP A 98 5.45 14.03 1.31
C ASP A 98 4.58 12.91 1.93
N THR A 99 4.95 11.65 1.78
CA THR A 99 4.33 10.51 2.46
C THR A 99 4.31 10.69 3.98
N LEU A 100 5.34 11.32 4.57
CA LEU A 100 5.35 11.60 6.00
C LEU A 100 4.28 12.62 6.41
N ASP A 101 4.05 13.64 5.60
CA ASP A 101 2.98 14.62 5.85
C ASP A 101 1.60 13.99 5.68
N ARG A 102 1.45 13.09 4.70
CA ARG A 102 0.21 12.30 4.52
C ARG A 102 -0.07 11.43 5.75
N LEU A 103 0.95 10.77 6.29
CA LEU A 103 0.86 10.01 7.55
C LEU A 103 0.42 10.89 8.73
N ASP A 104 0.97 12.09 8.85
CA ASP A 104 0.59 13.02 9.91
C ASP A 104 -0.86 13.49 9.80
N ARG A 105 -1.37 13.71 8.58
CA ARG A 105 -2.78 14.08 8.34
C ARG A 105 -3.76 12.96 8.65
N ILE A 106 -3.34 11.70 8.54
CA ILE A 106 -4.16 10.55 8.95
C ILE A 106 -4.24 10.50 10.48
N ALA A 107 -3.13 10.78 11.18
CA ALA A 107 -3.07 10.77 12.63
C ALA A 107 -3.77 11.98 13.29
N ALA A 108 -3.77 13.14 12.62
CA ALA A 108 -4.47 14.33 13.04
C ALA A 108 -5.70 14.56 12.15
N PRO A 109 -6.90 14.04 12.53
CA PRO A 109 -8.10 14.25 11.73
C PRO A 109 -8.34 15.76 11.52
N PRO A 110 -8.93 16.16 10.38
CA PRO A 110 -9.21 17.56 10.12
C PRO A 110 -10.03 18.11 11.30
N ARG A 111 -9.51 19.14 11.97
CA ARG A 111 -10.26 19.85 13.01
C ARG A 111 -11.57 20.29 12.37
N SER A 112 -12.69 19.73 12.82
CA SER A 112 -14.01 20.19 12.43
C SER A 112 -14.05 21.68 12.71
N ARG A 113 -14.08 22.49 11.64
CA ARG A 113 -14.51 23.88 11.78
C ARG A 113 -15.96 23.77 12.21
N HIS A 114 -16.21 23.91 13.51
CA HIS A 114 -17.55 24.21 13.97
C HIS A 114 -17.96 25.49 13.27
N ALA A 115 -18.90 25.34 12.33
CA ALA A 115 -19.60 26.44 11.71
C ALA A 115 -20.30 27.22 12.82
N ALA A 116 -20.07 28.53 12.82
CA ALA A 116 -20.85 29.50 13.56
C ALA A 116 -22.28 29.57 13.01
#